data_AF-A0A850BBB7-F1
#
_entry.id   AF-A0A850BBB7-F1
#
_cell.length_a   1.000
_cell.length_b   1.000
_cell.length_c   1.000
_cell.angle_alpha   90.00
_cell.angle_beta   90.00
_cell.angle_gamma   90.00
#
_symmetry.space_group_name_H-M   'P 1'
#
loop_
_entity.id
_entity.type
_entity.pdbx_description
1 polymer ?
#
loop_
_entity_poly.entity_id
_entity_poly.type
_entity_poly.pdbx_seq_one_letter_code
_entity_poly.pdbx_strand_id
1 'polypeptide(L)' 'MTDLTTESAMRVEVIQGAIQDAAADAVVVNLFQGVSEPGGATGAVDAALGGQIRDVLATGDFKGKV' A
#
# COMPACT_ATOMS: atom_id res chain seq x y z
N MET A 1 38.37 19.02 8.65
CA MET A 1 37.36 18.07 9.16
C MET A 1 36.02 18.60 8.68
N THR A 2 35.56 18.14 7.52
CA THR A 2 34.32 18.63 6.93
C THR A 2 33.46 17.42 6.60
N ASP A 3 32.43 17.30 7.42
CA ASP A 3 31.14 16.64 7.25
C ASP A 3 31.10 15.24 6.62
N LEU A 4 30.92 14.26 7.50
CA LEU A 4 30.45 12.91 7.19
C LEU A 4 28.92 12.95 7.09
N THR A 5 28.40 12.52 5.94
CA THR A 5 27.05 11.93 5.76
C THR A 5 25.84 12.83 5.99
N THR A 6 25.37 13.51 4.94
CA THR A 6 23.92 13.76 4.81
C THR A 6 23.29 12.46 4.30
N GLU A 7 22.79 11.62 5.20
CA GLU A 7 21.74 10.68 4.79
C GLU A 7 20.52 11.52 4.39
N SER A 8 20.00 11.31 3.17
CA SER A 8 18.70 11.88 2.82
C SER A 8 17.64 11.27 3.74
N ALA A 9 17.22 12.01 4.76
CA ALA A 9 16.18 11.58 5.67
C ALA A 9 14.86 11.42 4.90
N MET A 10 14.14 10.32 5.17
CA MET A 10 12.80 10.11 4.63
C MET A 10 11.88 11.25 5.09
N ARG A 11 11.26 11.95 4.13
CA ARG A 11 10.22 12.94 4.42
C ARG A 11 8.91 12.20 4.72
N VAL A 12 8.36 12.43 5.91
CA VAL A 12 7.10 11.82 6.34
C VAL A 12 6.05 12.90 6.51
N GLU A 13 4.90 12.72 5.86
CA GLU A 13 3.73 13.59 5.97
C GLU A 13 2.50 12.76 6.31
N VAL A 14 1.58 13.35 7.07
CA VAL A 14 0.26 12.76 7.33
C VAL A 14 -0.77 13.58 6.58
N ILE A 15 -1.40 12.97 5.59
CA ILE A 15 -2.43 13.60 4.74
C ILE A 15 -3.76 12.93 5.05
N GLN A 16 -4.78 13.72 5.38
CA GLN A 16 -6.13 13.23 5.54
C GLN A 16 -6.80 13.08 4.16
N GLY A 17 -7.36 11.91 3.87
CA GLY A 17 -8.09 11.67 2.62
C GLY A 17 -8.34 10.19 2.37
N ALA A 18 -8.96 9.89 1.23
CA ALA A 18 -9.11 8.54 0.73
C ALA A 18 -7.88 8.16 -0.09
N ILE A 19 -7.31 6.98 0.18
CA ILE A 19 -6.01 6.58 -0.37
C ILE A 19 -6.04 6.40 -1.90
N GLN A 20 -7.17 6.00 -2.47
CA GLN A 20 -7.32 5.81 -3.92
C GLN A 20 -7.35 7.13 -4.70
N ASP A 21 -7.56 8.26 -4.01
CA ASP A 21 -7.57 9.61 -4.60
C ASP A 21 -6.22 10.33 -4.43
N ALA A 22 -5.24 9.70 -3.76
CA ALA A 22 -3.93 10.29 -3.52
C ALA A 22 -3.12 10.42 -4.82
N ALA A 23 -2.66 11.64 -5.12
CA ALA A 23 -1.75 11.88 -6.23
C ALA A 23 -0.33 11.37 -5.87
N ALA A 24 -0.02 10.15 -6.25
CA ALA A 24 1.27 9.51 -6.03
C ALA A 24 1.65 8.62 -7.22
N ASP A 25 2.95 8.46 -7.47
CA ASP A 25 3.46 7.54 -8.51
C ASP A 25 3.21 6.07 -8.13
N ALA A 26 3.13 5.77 -6.83
CA ALA A 26 2.83 4.44 -6.30
C ALA A 26 2.09 4.54 -4.96
N VAL A 27 1.15 3.60 -4.75
CA VAL A 27 0.41 3.44 -3.50
C VAL A 27 0.79 2.10 -2.87
N VAL A 28 1.21 2.13 -1.61
CA VAL A 28 1.51 0.92 -0.83
C VAL A 28 0.38 0.71 0.17
N VAL A 29 -0.26 -0.46 0.09
CA VAL A 29 -1.29 -0.91 1.02
C VAL A 29 -0.84 -2.19 1.70
N ASN A 30 -1.29 -2.40 2.94
CA ASN A 30 -1.04 -3.64 3.66
C ASN A 30 -2.12 -4.68 3.35
N LEU A 31 -1.76 -5.96 3.48
CA LEU A 31 -2.71 -7.06 3.49
C LEU A 31 -2.26 -8.10 4.51
N PHE A 32 -3.20 -8.58 5.32
CA PHE A 32 -2.95 -9.62 6.31
C PHE A 32 -3.08 -11.02 5.72
N GLN A 33 -2.41 -11.98 6.36
CA GLN A 33 -2.46 -13.37 5.94
C GLN A 33 -3.88 -13.93 6.01
N GLY A 34 -4.27 -14.68 4.98
CA GLY A 34 -5.59 -15.35 4.93
C GLY A 34 -6.77 -14.43 4.59
N VAL A 35 -6.52 -13.16 4.27
CA VAL A 35 -7.57 -12.24 3.77
C VAL A 35 -7.82 -12.53 2.30
N SER A 36 -9.02 -13.00 1.96
CA SER A 36 -9.46 -13.19 0.58
C SER A 36 -10.17 -11.97 0.00
N GLU A 37 -10.80 -11.16 0.86
CA GLU A 37 -11.54 -9.96 0.45
C GLU A 37 -11.01 -8.76 1.25
N PRO A 38 -10.30 -7.82 0.60
CA PRO A 38 -9.68 -6.70 1.29
C PRO A 38 -10.73 -5.69 1.79
N GLY A 39 -10.56 -5.21 3.03
CA GLY A 39 -11.36 -4.14 3.61
C GLY A 39 -10.56 -2.85 3.83
N GLY A 40 -11.20 -1.82 4.39
CA GLY A 40 -10.54 -0.56 4.75
C GLY A 40 -9.86 0.11 3.54
N ALA A 41 -8.66 0.66 3.75
CA ALA A 41 -7.88 1.32 2.71
C ALA A 41 -7.55 0.38 1.53
N THR A 42 -7.12 -0.86 1.80
CA THR A 42 -6.83 -1.86 0.78
C THR A 42 -8.07 -2.22 -0.04
N GLY A 43 -9.24 -2.33 0.60
CA GLY A 43 -10.52 -2.57 -0.08
C GLY A 43 -10.95 -1.40 -0.96
N ALA A 44 -10.70 -0.16 -0.51
CA ALA A 44 -10.98 1.03 -1.32
C ALA A 44 -10.10 1.09 -2.58
N VAL A 45 -8.81 0.76 -2.45
CA VAL A 45 -7.90 0.63 -3.61
C VAL A 45 -8.33 -0.51 -4.53
N ASP A 46 -8.68 -1.68 -3.99
CA ASP A 46 -9.16 -2.82 -4.78
C ASP A 46 -10.40 -2.46 -5.60
N ALA A 47 -11.37 -1.78 -5.00
CA ALA A 47 -12.56 -1.30 -5.70
C ALA A 47 -12.23 -0.30 -6.81
N ALA A 48 -11.31 0.64 -6.57
CA ALA A 48 -10.84 1.60 -7.57
C ALA A 48 -10.09 0.92 -8.74
N LEU A 49 -9.40 -0.20 -8.46
CA LEU A 49 -8.73 -1.03 -9.46
C LEU A 49 -9.66 -2.04 -10.14
N GLY A 50 -10.96 -2.07 -9.80
CA GLY A 50 -11.92 -3.01 -10.37
C GLY A 50 -11.74 -4.46 -9.92
N GLY A 51 -11.20 -4.71 -8.73
CA GLY A 51 -11.06 -6.05 -8.16
C GLY A 51 -9.71 -6.74 -8.43
N GLN A 52 -8.72 -6.02 -8.97
CA GLN A 52 -7.45 -6.66 -9.34
C GLN A 52 -6.66 -7.20 -8.14
N ILE A 53 -6.82 -6.63 -6.93
CA ILE A 53 -6.14 -7.14 -5.73
C ILE A 53 -6.75 -8.48 -5.35
N ARG A 54 -8.09 -8.59 -5.24
CA ARG A 54 -8.74 -9.88 -4.93
C ARG A 54 -8.48 -10.95 -6.00
N ASP A 55 -8.38 -10.57 -7.27
CA ASP A 55 -8.10 -11.50 -8.37
C ASP A 55 -6.72 -12.14 -8.23
N VAL A 56 -5.71 -11.32 -7.91
CA VAL A 56 -4.34 -11.78 -7.66
C VAL A 56 -4.21 -12.55 -6.34
N LEU A 57 -5.06 -12.29 -5.34
CA LEU A 57 -5.12 -13.13 -4.14
C LEU A 57 -5.74 -14.50 -4.42
N ALA A 58 -6.71 -14.57 -5.33
CA ALA A 58 -7.36 -15.80 -5.73
C ALA A 58 -6.41 -16.78 -6.45
N THR A 59 -5.34 -16.28 -7.09
CA THR A 59 -4.29 -17.15 -7.65
C THR A 59 -3.45 -17.83 -6.57
N GLY A 60 -3.44 -17.27 -5.35
CA GLY A 60 -2.65 -17.77 -4.23
C GLY A 60 -1.18 -17.37 -4.25
N ASP A 61 -0.77 -16.49 -5.18
CA ASP A 61 0.60 -15.97 -5.29
C ASP A 61 0.96 -15.07 -4.09
N PHE A 62 -0.05 -14.41 -3.52
CA PHE A 62 0.08 -13.52 -2.37
C PHE A 62 -0.81 -14.03 -1.25
N LYS A 63 -0.18 -14.59 -0.21
CA LYS A 63 -0.92 -15.15 0.94
C LYS A 63 -0.87 -14.28 2.19
N GLY A 64 -0.07 -13.21 2.18
CA GLY A 64 0.35 -12.47 3.38
C GLY A 64 1.26 -13.30 4.29
N LYS A 65 2.00 -12.64 5.18
CA LYS A 65 2.82 -13.29 6.22
C LYS A 65 3.00 -12.34 7.39
N VAL A 66 3.03 -12.89 8.60
CA VAL A 66 3.70 -12.32 9.79
C VAL A 66 4.81 -13.26 10.22
#